data_AF-A0AAN5CBI3-F1
#
_entry.id   AF-A0AAN5CBI3-F1
#
_cell.length_a   1.000
_cell.length_b   1.000
_cell.length_c   1.000
_cell.angle_alpha   90.00
_cell.angle_beta   90.00
_cell.angle_gamma   90.00
#
_symmetry.space_group_name_H-M   'P 1'
#
loop_
_entity.id
_entity.type
_entity.pdbx_description
1 polymer ?
#
loop_
_entity_poly.entity_id
_entity_poly.type
_entity_poly.pdbx_seq_one_letter_code
_entity_poly.pdbx_strand_id
1 'polypeptide(L)'
;MRWVTFCRVFFFLESSMAALINLYVLIAVWKRRIDKNAKTYRIGISVTCVSAIALSLLQCYTITIHQIHDNVYTLVQLGPTGWMSEGSREACTIATQSFIFLMWEWIPASCILQYLALCRQHYSSTRRLLIAYSYCLLCICICSPFSSTFINEKAWAPYVEDAVRLVQGIEADESAFGYAATTNIVAENNNRTIWPFVFVAIASYVWSYGAFIVTTVLIFRALRTDGVMLTKKTLAMQRRFWKMLVLQGFVPLLVCGFPFTLFIWNIITGTSMDRSTIIMTWGIFAVPTVQGLVSLSFVHRMKRKTDSEQSSSSHR
;
A
#
# COMPACT_ATOMS: atom_id res chain seq x y z
N MET A 1 18.83 23.67 -6.63
CA MET A 1 18.69 22.74 -5.50
C MET A 1 19.36 21.44 -5.88
N ARG A 2 20.23 20.87 -5.03
CA ARG A 2 20.86 19.56 -5.29
C ARG A 2 19.77 18.48 -5.37
N TRP A 3 19.94 17.52 -6.27
CA TRP A 3 18.95 16.47 -6.56
C TRP A 3 18.53 15.68 -5.31
N VAL A 4 19.49 15.28 -4.48
CA VAL A 4 19.26 14.57 -3.21
C VAL A 4 18.42 15.39 -2.24
N THR A 5 18.73 16.68 -2.08
CA THR A 5 17.95 17.60 -1.25
C THR A 5 16.51 17.72 -1.74
N PHE A 6 16.30 17.78 -3.06
CA PHE A 6 14.96 17.78 -3.65
C PHE A 6 14.20 16.51 -3.27
N CYS A 7 14.78 15.33 -3.48
CA CYS A 7 14.16 14.05 -3.14
C CYS A 7 13.78 13.98 -1.65
N ARG A 8 14.70 14.39 -0.76
CA ARG A 8 14.45 14.40 0.70
C ARG A 8 13.24 15.26 1.05
N VAL A 9 13.23 16.51 0.61
CA VAL A 9 12.14 17.45 0.92
C VAL A 9 10.83 16.96 0.33
N PHE A 10 10.84 16.55 -0.95
CA PHE A 10 9.65 16.10 -1.65
C PHE A 10 9.00 14.87 -0.97
N PHE A 11 9.76 13.80 -0.77
CA PHE A 11 9.23 12.57 -0.20
C PHE A 11 8.91 12.69 1.30
N PHE A 12 9.63 13.54 2.04
CA PHE A 12 9.28 13.85 3.43
C PHE A 12 7.91 14.56 3.51
N LEU A 13 7.68 15.58 2.67
CA LEU A 13 6.42 16.31 2.64
C LEU A 13 5.25 15.43 2.19
N GLU A 14 5.44 14.64 1.12
CA GLU A 14 4.45 13.68 0.64
C GLU A 14 4.04 12.69 1.73
N SER A 15 5.02 12.07 2.38
CA SER A 15 4.77 11.04 3.40
C SER A 15 4.17 11.65 4.67
N SER A 16 4.62 12.84 5.06
CA SER A 16 4.02 13.56 6.20
C SER A 16 2.55 13.90 5.94
N MET A 17 2.23 14.37 4.74
CA MET A 17 0.85 14.62 4.33
C MET A 17 0.02 13.34 4.34
N ALA A 18 0.54 12.24 3.81
CA ALA A 18 -0.12 10.94 3.83
C ALA A 18 -0.44 10.47 5.26
N ALA A 19 0.53 10.57 6.18
CA ALA A 19 0.35 10.22 7.58
C ALA A 19 -0.73 11.09 8.25
N LEU A 20 -0.70 12.40 8.04
CA LEU A 20 -1.67 13.34 8.62
C LEU A 20 -3.10 13.11 8.10
N ILE A 21 -3.27 12.90 6.80
CA ILE A 21 -4.59 12.59 6.21
C ILE A 21 -5.15 11.30 6.80
N ASN A 22 -4.35 10.23 6.85
CA ASN A 22 -4.81 8.94 7.38
C ASN A 22 -5.07 9.01 8.90
N LEU A 23 -4.28 9.76 9.66
CA LEU A 23 -4.54 10.01 11.08
C LEU A 23 -5.85 10.76 11.28
N TYR A 24 -6.10 11.80 10.48
CA TYR A 24 -7.37 12.54 10.51
C TYR A 24 -8.56 11.63 10.21
N VAL A 25 -8.47 10.79 9.16
CA VAL A 25 -9.50 9.81 8.82
C VAL A 25 -9.76 8.85 9.97
N LEU A 26 -8.70 8.31 10.57
CA LEU A 26 -8.80 7.39 11.70
C LEU A 26 -9.53 8.06 12.89
N ILE A 27 -9.10 9.26 13.29
CA ILE A 27 -9.76 10.03 14.35
C ILE A 27 -11.23 10.30 14.00
N ALA A 28 -11.52 10.70 12.76
CA ALA A 28 -12.88 11.00 12.33
C ALA A 28 -13.79 9.76 12.33
N VAL A 29 -13.28 8.60 11.93
CA VAL A 29 -14.02 7.32 11.95
C VAL A 29 -14.37 6.88 13.38
N TRP A 30 -13.45 7.09 14.33
CA TRP A 30 -13.63 6.68 15.73
C TRP A 30 -14.43 7.68 16.56
N LYS A 31 -14.28 8.99 16.32
CA LYS A 31 -15.10 10.02 17.00
C LYS A 31 -16.58 9.98 16.59
N ARG A 32 -16.89 9.47 15.40
CA ARG A 32 -18.28 9.43 14.90
C ARG A 32 -19.05 8.25 15.45
N ARG A 33 -20.31 8.47 15.85
CA ARG A 33 -21.27 7.41 16.13
C ARG A 33 -21.69 6.78 14.80
N ILE A 34 -20.97 5.73 14.40
CA ILE A 34 -21.29 4.93 13.22
C ILE A 34 -22.32 3.87 13.62
N ASP A 35 -23.36 3.68 12.81
CA ASP A 35 -24.37 2.66 13.02
C ASP A 35 -23.76 1.28 13.24
N LYS A 36 -24.40 0.45 14.08
CA LYS A 36 -23.94 -0.93 14.34
C LYS A 36 -23.69 -1.73 13.06
N ASN A 37 -24.47 -1.46 12.02
CA ASN A 37 -24.38 -2.09 10.69
C ASN A 37 -23.14 -1.67 9.87
N ALA A 38 -22.47 -0.58 10.27
CA ALA A 38 -21.27 -0.06 9.62
C ALA A 38 -19.99 -0.24 10.48
N LYS A 39 -20.05 -1.04 11.56
CA LYS A 39 -18.87 -1.44 12.35
C LYS A 39 -17.79 -2.11 11.51
N THR A 40 -18.21 -2.97 10.59
CA THR A 40 -17.37 -3.68 9.65
C THR A 40 -16.52 -2.74 8.79
N TYR A 41 -17.15 -1.66 8.30
CA TYR A 41 -16.49 -0.61 7.54
C TYR A 41 -15.44 0.13 8.38
N ARG A 42 -15.79 0.46 9.63
CA ARG A 42 -14.86 1.13 10.57
C ARG A 42 -13.57 0.34 10.71
N ILE A 43 -13.67 -0.99 10.82
CA ILE A 43 -12.50 -1.86 10.96
C ILE A 43 -11.66 -1.83 9.68
N GLY A 44 -12.28 -2.01 8.50
CA GLY A 44 -11.61 -1.91 7.20
C GLY A 44 -10.78 -0.64 7.06
N ILE A 45 -11.41 0.52 7.25
CA ILE A 45 -10.72 1.82 7.16
C ILE A 45 -9.64 1.97 8.23
N SER A 46 -9.90 1.48 9.45
CA SER A 46 -8.90 1.61 10.53
C SER A 46 -7.64 0.83 10.19
N VAL A 47 -7.77 -0.41 9.70
CA VAL A 47 -6.60 -1.22 9.33
C VAL A 47 -5.82 -0.58 8.19
N THR A 48 -6.50 -0.12 7.13
CA THR A 48 -5.82 0.55 6.01
C THR A 48 -5.15 1.86 6.44
N CYS A 49 -5.80 2.68 7.28
CA CYS A 49 -5.20 3.92 7.76
C CYS A 49 -4.01 3.67 8.69
N VAL A 50 -4.07 2.67 9.57
CA VAL A 50 -2.93 2.32 10.44
C VAL A 50 -1.75 1.83 9.61
N SER A 51 -1.98 0.96 8.63
CA SER A 51 -0.94 0.48 7.71
C SER A 51 -0.33 1.65 6.90
N ALA A 52 -1.17 2.55 6.39
CA ALA A 52 -0.74 3.72 5.64
C ALA A 52 0.08 4.70 6.49
N ILE A 53 -0.34 4.96 7.75
CA ILE A 53 0.41 5.80 8.69
C ILE A 53 1.77 5.17 8.98
N ALA A 54 1.81 3.87 9.30
CA ALA A 54 3.06 3.17 9.61
C ALA A 54 4.07 3.26 8.45
N LEU A 55 3.62 2.97 7.22
CA LEU A 55 4.46 3.12 6.04
C LEU A 55 4.90 4.57 5.81
N SER A 56 3.99 5.52 5.94
CA SER A 56 4.30 6.94 5.70
C SER A 56 5.31 7.47 6.71
N LEU A 57 5.19 7.10 7.99
CA LEU A 57 6.17 7.46 9.01
C LEU A 57 7.52 6.80 8.77
N LEU A 58 7.51 5.51 8.37
CA LEU A 58 8.73 4.82 7.97
C LEU A 58 9.40 5.53 6.80
N GLN A 59 8.63 5.98 5.80
CA GLN A 59 9.14 6.71 4.65
C GLN A 59 9.61 8.13 4.99
N CYS A 60 8.97 8.84 5.93
CA CYS A 60 9.52 10.11 6.45
C CYS A 60 10.91 9.93 7.05
N TYR A 61 11.17 8.76 7.64
CA TYR A 61 12.41 8.45 8.33
C TYR A 61 13.48 7.84 7.42
N THR A 62 13.13 6.91 6.54
CA THR A 62 14.10 6.26 5.63
C THR A 62 14.33 7.05 4.34
N ILE A 63 13.31 7.79 3.88
CA ILE A 63 13.24 8.45 2.58
C ILE A 63 13.78 7.50 1.50
N THR A 64 13.04 6.40 1.29
CA THR A 64 13.42 5.37 0.33
C THR A 64 13.04 5.83 -1.08
N ILE A 65 14.02 5.90 -1.97
CA ILE A 65 13.79 6.07 -3.41
C ILE A 65 14.25 4.83 -4.15
N HIS A 66 13.69 4.63 -5.34
CA HIS A 66 14.07 3.51 -6.18
C HIS A 66 15.07 3.97 -7.25
N GLN A 67 15.93 3.07 -7.70
CA GLN A 67 16.90 3.29 -8.78
C GLN A 67 17.03 2.01 -9.60
N ILE A 68 17.14 2.12 -10.92
CA ILE A 68 17.49 1.01 -11.81
C ILE A 68 18.69 1.47 -12.62
N HIS A 69 19.83 0.83 -12.41
CA HIS A 69 21.09 1.12 -13.08
C HIS A 69 21.78 -0.20 -13.43
N ASP A 70 22.09 -0.43 -14.70
CA ASP A 70 22.82 -1.60 -15.19
C ASP A 70 22.28 -2.94 -14.67
N ASN A 71 20.97 -3.17 -14.82
CA ASN A 71 20.27 -4.37 -14.34
C ASN A 71 20.23 -4.55 -12.82
N VAL A 72 20.55 -3.51 -12.06
CA VAL A 72 20.52 -3.51 -10.60
C VAL A 72 19.41 -2.57 -10.14
N TYR A 73 18.44 -3.16 -9.44
CA TYR A 73 17.36 -2.43 -8.80
C TYR A 73 17.74 -2.13 -7.36
N THR A 74 17.88 -0.85 -7.03
CA THR A 74 18.36 -0.38 -5.74
C THR A 74 17.29 0.42 -5.01
N LEU A 75 17.09 0.11 -3.75
CA LEU A 75 16.37 0.89 -2.75
C LEU A 75 17.37 1.80 -2.05
N VAL A 76 17.35 3.08 -2.40
CA VAL A 76 18.26 4.09 -1.85
C VAL A 76 17.60 4.76 -0.66
N GLN A 77 18.20 4.67 0.52
CA GLN A 77 17.75 5.38 1.71
C GLN A 77 18.49 6.71 1.83
N LEU A 78 17.72 7.81 1.74
CA LEU A 78 18.25 9.17 1.82
C LEU A 78 17.94 9.86 3.17
N GLY A 79 17.19 9.23 4.06
CA GLY A 79 16.80 9.81 5.34
C GLY A 79 17.93 9.86 6.38
N PRO A 80 17.63 10.22 7.64
CA PRO A 80 18.56 10.16 8.78
C PRO A 80 18.99 8.72 9.19
N THR A 81 19.16 7.80 8.23
CA THR A 81 19.51 6.40 8.48
C THR A 81 21.00 6.19 8.78
N GLY A 82 21.84 7.21 8.57
CA GLY A 82 23.26 7.21 8.93
C GLY A 82 23.55 7.02 10.42
N TRP A 83 22.60 7.38 11.30
CA TRP A 83 22.73 7.20 12.75
C TRP A 83 22.31 5.81 13.24
N MET A 84 21.76 4.98 12.35
CA MET A 84 21.29 3.64 12.70
C MET A 84 22.42 2.62 12.60
N SER A 85 22.28 1.51 13.33
CA SER A 85 23.09 0.32 13.03
C SER A 85 22.68 -0.28 11.69
N GLU A 86 23.58 -1.06 11.09
CA GLU A 86 23.32 -1.78 9.83
C GLU A 86 22.05 -2.63 9.90
N GLY A 87 21.94 -3.49 10.92
CA GLY A 87 20.76 -4.34 11.10
C GLY A 87 19.45 -3.57 11.28
N SER A 88 19.47 -2.37 11.87
CA SER A 88 18.27 -1.53 11.94
C SER A 88 17.87 -0.97 10.58
N ARG A 89 18.83 -0.56 9.73
CA ARG A 89 18.55 -0.09 8.37
C ARG A 89 17.98 -1.22 7.50
N GLU A 90 18.53 -2.42 7.61
CA GLU A 90 18.03 -3.62 6.93
C GLU A 90 16.59 -3.95 7.36
N ALA A 91 16.31 -3.92 8.66
CA ALA A 91 14.97 -4.12 9.19
C ALA A 91 13.99 -3.05 8.64
N CYS A 92 14.41 -1.79 8.53
CA CYS A 92 13.63 -0.74 7.90
C CYS A 92 13.37 -0.99 6.40
N THR A 93 14.37 -1.49 5.67
CA THR A 93 14.20 -1.89 4.25
C THR A 93 13.17 -3.00 4.11
N ILE A 94 13.30 -4.07 4.91
CA ILE A 94 12.37 -5.20 4.91
C ILE A 94 10.96 -4.72 5.28
N ALA A 95 10.84 -3.92 6.34
CA ALA A 95 9.56 -3.37 6.76
C ALA A 95 8.92 -2.50 5.67
N THR A 96 9.71 -1.66 5.00
CA THR A 96 9.22 -0.81 3.90
C THR A 96 8.65 -1.66 2.77
N GLN A 97 9.39 -2.68 2.32
CA GLN A 97 8.92 -3.59 1.26
C GLN A 97 7.68 -4.38 1.69
N SER A 98 7.64 -4.89 2.92
CA SER A 98 6.46 -5.59 3.45
C SER A 98 5.24 -4.67 3.52
N PHE A 99 5.40 -3.40 3.92
CA PHE A 99 4.31 -2.42 3.90
C PHE A 99 3.86 -2.03 2.49
N ILE A 100 4.76 -2.07 1.49
CA ILE A 100 4.38 -1.89 0.09
C ILE A 100 3.47 -3.05 -0.35
N PHE A 101 3.83 -4.31 -0.06
CA PHE A 101 2.93 -5.45 -0.30
C PHE A 101 1.56 -5.28 0.36
N LEU A 102 1.55 -4.81 1.61
CA LEU A 102 0.32 -4.57 2.36
C LEU A 102 -0.65 -3.61 1.65
N MET A 103 -0.16 -2.69 0.82
CA MET A 103 -1.03 -1.73 0.11
C MET A 103 -2.09 -2.41 -0.75
N TRP A 104 -1.73 -3.47 -1.49
CA TRP A 104 -2.67 -4.20 -2.34
C TRP A 104 -3.24 -5.43 -1.67
N GLU A 105 -2.54 -6.03 -0.71
CA GLU A 105 -3.05 -7.20 0.01
C GLU A 105 -4.24 -6.86 0.91
N TRP A 106 -4.36 -5.63 1.42
CA TRP A 106 -5.53 -5.23 2.21
C TRP A 106 -6.81 -4.95 1.40
N ILE A 107 -6.70 -4.73 0.09
CA ILE A 107 -7.83 -4.43 -0.79
C ILE A 107 -8.92 -5.52 -0.73
N PRO A 108 -8.60 -6.82 -0.92
CA PRO A 108 -9.61 -7.88 -0.87
C PRO A 108 -10.24 -8.04 0.51
N ALA A 109 -9.55 -7.73 1.62
CA ALA A 109 -10.08 -7.88 2.98
C ALA A 109 -11.45 -7.18 3.14
N SER A 110 -11.52 -5.91 2.76
CA SER A 110 -12.74 -5.12 2.90
C SER A 110 -13.90 -5.66 2.03
N CYS A 111 -13.58 -6.20 0.85
CA CYS A 111 -14.56 -6.78 -0.07
C CYS A 111 -15.06 -8.14 0.39
N ILE A 112 -14.16 -9.04 0.80
CA ILE A 112 -14.52 -10.33 1.40
C ILE A 112 -15.42 -10.09 2.60
N LEU A 113 -15.05 -9.13 3.46
CA LEU A 113 -15.80 -8.81 4.65
C LEU A 113 -17.20 -8.25 4.34
N GLN A 114 -17.34 -7.40 3.30
CA GLN A 114 -18.65 -6.95 2.82
C GLN A 114 -19.49 -8.11 2.27
N TYR A 115 -18.88 -8.97 1.45
CA TYR A 115 -19.54 -10.14 0.88
C TYR A 115 -20.07 -11.07 1.97
N LEU A 116 -19.24 -11.38 2.97
CA LEU A 116 -19.65 -12.22 4.11
C LEU A 116 -20.76 -11.56 4.92
N ALA A 117 -20.72 -10.24 5.10
CA ALA A 117 -21.79 -9.53 5.79
C ALA A 117 -23.13 -9.56 5.03
N LEU A 118 -23.09 -9.52 3.70
CA LEU A 118 -24.27 -9.53 2.85
C LEU A 118 -24.85 -10.95 2.67
N CYS A 119 -23.99 -11.91 2.34
CA CYS A 119 -24.37 -13.25 1.87
C CYS A 119 -24.28 -14.34 2.95
N ARG A 120 -23.55 -14.09 4.05
CA ARG A 120 -23.32 -15.06 5.15
C ARG A 120 -23.71 -14.45 6.51
N GLN A 121 -24.96 -13.99 6.61
CA GLN A 121 -25.50 -13.32 7.79
C GLN A 121 -25.48 -14.18 9.07
N HIS A 122 -25.46 -15.50 8.95
CA HIS A 122 -25.38 -16.43 10.08
C HIS A 122 -23.97 -16.51 10.70
N TYR A 123 -22.92 -16.04 10.02
CA TYR A 123 -21.57 -15.99 10.61
C TYR A 123 -21.48 -14.89 11.66
N SER A 124 -20.79 -15.17 12.77
CA SER A 124 -20.45 -14.15 13.78
C SER A 124 -19.48 -13.11 13.19
N SER A 125 -19.50 -11.89 13.74
CA SER A 125 -18.61 -10.81 13.29
C SER A 125 -17.13 -11.20 13.34
N THR A 126 -16.72 -11.88 14.42
CA THR A 126 -15.34 -12.38 14.58
C THR A 126 -14.98 -13.36 13.49
N ARG A 127 -15.85 -14.33 13.17
CA ARG A 127 -15.59 -15.29 12.10
C ARG A 127 -15.45 -14.62 10.74
N ARG A 128 -16.27 -13.61 10.44
CA ARG A 128 -16.16 -12.86 9.19
C ARG A 128 -14.85 -12.07 9.09
N LEU A 129 -14.44 -11.44 10.20
CA LEU A 129 -13.16 -10.73 10.27
C LEU A 129 -11.98 -11.68 10.08
N LEU A 130 -11.98 -12.82 10.79
CA LEU A 130 -10.92 -13.81 10.66
C LEU A 130 -10.80 -14.29 9.21
N ILE A 131 -11.89 -14.68 8.54
CA ILE A 131 -11.84 -15.14 7.14
C ILE A 131 -11.31 -14.05 6.20
N ALA A 132 -11.76 -12.81 6.37
CA ALA A 132 -11.38 -11.71 5.49
C ALA A 132 -9.90 -11.33 5.62
N TYR A 133 -9.39 -11.28 6.86
CA TYR A 133 -8.01 -10.87 7.12
C TYR A 133 -7.03 -12.03 7.07
N SER A 134 -7.44 -13.28 7.35
CA SER A 134 -6.56 -14.45 7.26
C SER A 134 -6.05 -14.69 5.84
N TYR A 135 -6.88 -14.43 4.84
CA TYR A 135 -6.47 -14.49 3.43
C TYR A 135 -5.29 -13.54 3.16
N CYS A 136 -5.43 -12.27 3.55
CA CYS A 136 -4.41 -11.26 3.31
C CYS A 136 -3.14 -11.56 4.11
N LEU A 137 -3.29 -11.93 5.39
CA LEU A 137 -2.18 -12.32 6.27
C LEU A 137 -1.38 -13.50 5.69
N LEU A 138 -2.05 -14.51 5.13
CA LEU A 138 -1.38 -15.62 4.46
C LEU A 138 -0.54 -15.14 3.27
N CYS A 139 -1.10 -14.30 2.40
CA CYS A 139 -0.37 -13.73 1.27
C CYS A 139 0.86 -12.93 1.73
N ILE A 140 0.72 -12.12 2.79
CA ILE A 140 1.83 -11.36 3.39
C ILE A 140 2.90 -12.29 3.95
N CYS A 141 2.53 -13.34 4.68
CA CYS A 141 3.48 -14.31 5.23
C CYS A 141 4.25 -15.04 4.12
N ILE A 142 3.62 -15.29 2.97
CA ILE A 142 4.27 -15.88 1.80
C ILE A 142 5.22 -14.88 1.13
N CYS A 143 4.84 -13.60 1.03
CA CYS A 143 5.63 -12.59 0.31
C CYS A 143 6.77 -11.99 1.14
N SER A 144 6.57 -11.81 2.45
CA SER A 144 7.51 -11.07 3.31
C SER A 144 8.94 -11.64 3.34
N PRO A 145 9.19 -12.96 3.27
CA PRO A 145 10.55 -13.49 3.19
C PRO A 145 11.33 -12.99 1.98
N PHE A 146 10.66 -12.72 0.85
CA PHE A 146 11.29 -12.24 -0.37
C PHE A 146 11.76 -10.77 -0.28
N SER A 147 11.30 -10.01 0.72
CA SER A 147 11.84 -8.68 1.01
C SER A 147 13.33 -8.72 1.39
N SER A 148 13.82 -9.87 1.90
CA SER A 148 15.24 -10.06 2.23
C SER A 148 16.16 -10.12 1.00
N THR A 149 15.61 -10.29 -0.20
CA THR A 149 16.37 -10.29 -1.47
C THR A 149 17.16 -8.99 -1.68
N PHE A 150 16.74 -7.89 -1.04
CA PHE A 150 17.40 -6.59 -1.11
C PHE A 150 18.55 -6.39 -0.14
N ILE A 151 18.74 -7.29 0.83
CA ILE A 151 19.83 -7.18 1.80
C ILE A 151 21.11 -7.62 1.11
N ASN A 152 22.06 -6.70 0.91
CA ASN A 152 23.29 -6.97 0.16
C ASN A 152 24.21 -7.92 0.94
N GLU A 153 24.96 -8.75 0.20
CA GLU A 153 26.14 -9.38 0.79
C GLU A 153 27.24 -8.33 1.01
N LYS A 154 28.07 -8.52 2.04
CA LYS A 154 29.16 -7.58 2.38
C LYS A 154 30.14 -7.34 1.23
N ALA A 155 30.40 -8.37 0.42
CA ALA A 155 31.29 -8.28 -0.73
C ALA A 155 30.70 -7.46 -1.89
N TRP A 156 29.36 -7.37 -1.98
CA TRP A 156 28.65 -6.66 -3.05
C TRP A 156 28.26 -5.22 -2.67
N ALA A 157 28.18 -4.92 -1.36
CA ALA A 157 27.78 -3.60 -0.86
C ALA A 157 28.58 -2.41 -1.45
N PRO A 158 29.92 -2.45 -1.59
CA PRO A 158 30.67 -1.32 -2.15
C PRO A 158 30.23 -0.96 -3.58
N TYR A 159 30.00 -1.97 -4.43
CA TYR A 159 29.52 -1.76 -5.80
C TYR A 159 28.14 -1.07 -5.81
N VAL A 160 27.24 -1.49 -4.92
CA VAL A 160 25.91 -0.89 -4.80
C VAL A 160 26.01 0.57 -4.33
N GLU A 161 26.85 0.85 -3.33
CA GLU A 161 27.06 2.20 -2.83
C GLU A 161 27.66 3.14 -3.88
N ASP A 162 28.64 2.66 -4.65
CA ASP A 162 29.25 3.41 -5.75
C ASP A 162 28.22 3.75 -6.84
N ALA A 163 27.39 2.78 -7.23
CA ALA A 163 26.33 2.99 -8.21
C ALA A 163 25.28 3.99 -7.71
N VAL A 164 24.94 3.96 -6.42
CA VAL A 164 24.05 4.95 -5.79
C VAL A 164 24.68 6.33 -5.82
N ARG A 165 25.93 6.47 -5.40
CA ARG A 165 26.63 7.77 -5.37
C ARG A 165 26.77 8.37 -6.77
N LEU A 166 27.14 7.55 -7.75
CA LEU A 166 27.27 7.95 -9.15
C LEU A 166 25.94 8.49 -9.70
N VAL A 167 24.86 7.71 -9.60
CA VAL A 167 23.57 8.07 -10.19
C VAL A 167 22.94 9.25 -9.47
N GLN A 168 22.98 9.26 -8.14
CA GLN A 168 22.33 10.31 -7.33
C GLN A 168 23.18 11.58 -7.21
N GLY A 169 24.48 11.53 -7.54
CA GLY A 169 25.42 12.64 -7.38
C GLY A 169 25.63 13.00 -5.91
N ILE A 170 25.82 12.00 -5.06
CA ILE A 170 25.99 12.15 -3.60
C ILE A 170 27.47 12.40 -3.29
N GLU A 171 27.76 13.42 -2.47
CA GLU A 171 29.12 13.77 -2.07
C GLU A 171 29.72 12.70 -1.16
N ALA A 172 31.05 12.54 -1.18
CA ALA A 172 31.74 11.45 -0.48
C ALA A 172 31.53 11.47 1.05
N ASP A 173 31.33 12.65 1.63
CA ASP A 173 31.06 12.88 3.06
C ASP A 173 29.58 12.70 3.44
N GLU A 174 28.68 12.68 2.46
CA GLU A 174 27.25 12.52 2.68
C GLU A 174 26.89 11.03 2.83
N SER A 175 26.18 10.69 3.91
CA SER A 175 25.72 9.31 4.15
C SER A 175 24.57 8.95 3.21
N ALA A 176 24.72 7.84 2.49
CA ALA A 176 23.66 7.22 1.69
C ALA A 176 23.85 5.72 1.66
N PHE A 177 22.75 4.97 1.72
CA PHE A 177 22.78 3.51 1.75
C PHE A 177 21.91 2.96 0.64
N GLY A 178 22.46 2.00 -0.12
CA GLY A 178 21.74 1.29 -1.16
C GLY A 178 21.50 -0.16 -0.79
N TYR A 179 20.28 -0.65 -0.97
CA TYR A 179 19.90 -2.05 -0.82
C TYR A 179 19.42 -2.57 -2.16
N ALA A 180 20.08 -3.57 -2.74
CA ALA A 180 19.91 -3.88 -4.14
C ALA A 180 19.51 -5.33 -4.40
N ALA A 181 18.91 -5.53 -5.57
CA ALA A 181 18.70 -6.82 -6.17
C ALA A 181 19.03 -6.72 -7.67
N THR A 182 19.70 -7.72 -8.22
CA THR A 182 20.14 -7.73 -9.63
C THR A 182 19.38 -8.76 -10.45
N THR A 183 19.19 -8.52 -11.74
CA THR A 183 18.64 -9.55 -12.66
C THR A 183 19.68 -10.60 -13.03
N ASN A 184 20.97 -10.28 -12.86
CA ASN A 184 22.10 -11.13 -13.22
C ASN A 184 22.55 -12.00 -12.04
N ILE A 185 23.14 -13.15 -12.33
CA ILE A 185 23.78 -13.99 -11.32
C ILE A 185 25.16 -13.40 -11.02
N VAL A 186 25.35 -12.92 -9.80
CA VAL A 186 26.59 -12.27 -9.34
C VAL A 186 27.15 -13.06 -8.15
N ALA A 187 28.39 -13.51 -8.25
CA ALA A 187 29.02 -14.37 -7.25
C ALA A 187 29.20 -13.64 -5.90
N GLU A 188 29.55 -12.36 -5.95
CA GLU A 188 29.72 -11.45 -4.83
C GLU A 188 28.42 -11.24 -4.05
N ASN A 189 27.26 -11.42 -4.71
CA ASN A 189 25.93 -11.38 -4.11
C ASN A 189 25.37 -12.77 -3.80
N ASN A 190 26.24 -13.77 -3.64
CA ASN A 190 25.86 -15.16 -3.35
C ASN A 190 24.90 -15.73 -4.42
N ASN A 191 25.10 -15.38 -5.69
CA ASN A 191 24.30 -15.82 -6.83
C ASN A 191 22.79 -15.49 -6.72
N ARG A 192 22.40 -14.56 -5.84
CA ARG A 192 21.00 -14.14 -5.66
C ARG A 192 20.57 -13.20 -6.79
N THR A 193 19.33 -13.38 -7.24
CA THR A 193 18.71 -12.55 -8.27
C THR A 193 17.38 -11.96 -7.78
N ILE A 194 16.87 -10.94 -8.47
CA ILE A 194 15.59 -10.28 -8.18
C ILE A 194 14.36 -11.12 -8.60
N TRP A 195 14.55 -12.10 -9.49
CA TRP A 195 13.43 -12.83 -10.11
C TRP A 195 12.46 -13.50 -9.13
N PRO A 196 12.91 -14.15 -8.05
CA PRO A 196 11.99 -14.70 -7.05
C PRO A 196 11.06 -13.64 -6.44
N PHE A 197 11.61 -12.46 -6.11
CA PHE A 197 10.83 -11.33 -5.61
C PHE A 197 9.83 -10.83 -6.67
N VAL A 198 10.25 -10.67 -7.92
CA VAL A 198 9.38 -10.23 -9.03
C VAL A 198 8.22 -11.20 -9.24
N PHE A 199 8.48 -12.51 -9.31
CA PHE A 199 7.42 -13.51 -9.52
C PHE A 199 6.43 -13.54 -8.37
N VAL A 200 6.91 -13.46 -7.13
CA VAL A 200 6.04 -13.43 -5.95
C VAL A 200 5.23 -12.13 -5.90
N ALA A 201 5.83 -10.99 -6.24
CA ALA A 201 5.12 -9.72 -6.28
C ALA A 201 4.04 -9.67 -7.36
N ILE A 202 4.32 -10.20 -8.55
CA ILE A 202 3.32 -10.32 -9.61
C ILE A 202 2.20 -11.28 -9.18
N ALA A 203 2.55 -12.46 -8.65
CA ALA A 203 1.57 -13.45 -8.23
C ALA A 203 0.67 -12.93 -7.11
N SER A 204 1.25 -12.26 -6.11
CA SER A 204 0.53 -11.65 -5.00
C SER A 204 -0.43 -10.58 -5.49
N TYR A 205 0.04 -9.66 -6.35
CA TYR A 205 -0.78 -8.64 -6.97
C TYR A 205 -1.96 -9.23 -7.77
N VAL A 206 -1.69 -10.21 -8.64
CA VAL A 206 -2.72 -10.89 -9.44
C VAL A 206 -3.75 -11.59 -8.54
N TRP A 207 -3.31 -12.26 -7.48
CA TRP A 207 -4.21 -12.92 -6.54
C TRP A 207 -5.05 -11.94 -5.73
N SER A 208 -4.48 -10.88 -5.15
CA SER A 208 -5.24 -9.90 -4.37
C SER A 208 -6.30 -9.22 -5.24
N TYR A 209 -5.94 -8.81 -6.46
CA TYR A 209 -6.87 -8.18 -7.39
C TYR A 209 -7.88 -9.17 -7.99
N GLY A 210 -7.50 -10.43 -8.21
CA GLY A 210 -8.43 -11.49 -8.59
C GLY A 210 -9.50 -11.71 -7.52
N ALA A 211 -9.08 -11.83 -6.25
CA ALA A 211 -9.99 -11.94 -5.11
C ALA A 211 -10.89 -10.70 -4.98
N PHE A 212 -10.34 -9.50 -5.15
CA PHE A 212 -11.10 -8.25 -5.17
C PHE A 212 -12.18 -8.23 -6.28
N ILE A 213 -11.83 -8.57 -7.52
CA ILE A 213 -12.76 -8.58 -8.65
C ILE A 213 -13.87 -9.60 -8.42
N VAL A 214 -13.51 -10.84 -8.06
CA VAL A 214 -14.48 -11.92 -7.81
C VAL A 214 -15.45 -11.51 -6.70
N THR A 215 -14.96 -11.04 -5.57
CA THR A 215 -15.82 -10.62 -4.44
C THR A 215 -16.70 -9.42 -4.80
N THR A 216 -16.18 -8.44 -5.53
CA THR A 216 -16.93 -7.28 -6.02
C THR A 216 -18.08 -7.70 -6.94
N VAL A 217 -17.86 -8.67 -7.84
CA VAL A 217 -18.88 -9.23 -8.72
C VAL A 217 -19.94 -9.98 -7.93
N LEU A 218 -19.54 -10.78 -6.93
CA LEU A 218 -20.48 -11.50 -6.06
C LEU A 218 -21.35 -10.55 -5.24
N ILE A 219 -20.77 -9.47 -4.68
CA ILE A 219 -21.52 -8.42 -4.00
C ILE A 219 -22.51 -7.76 -4.96
N PHE A 220 -22.06 -7.39 -6.16
CA PHE A 220 -22.93 -6.75 -7.15
C PHE A 220 -24.12 -7.64 -7.52
N ARG A 221 -23.90 -8.94 -7.75
CA ARG A 221 -24.95 -9.91 -8.01
C ARG A 221 -25.93 -9.98 -6.84
N ALA A 222 -25.43 -10.14 -5.62
CA ALA A 222 -26.27 -10.20 -4.42
C ALA A 222 -27.09 -8.91 -4.18
N LEU A 223 -26.58 -7.74 -4.58
CA LEU A 223 -27.33 -6.47 -4.47
C LEU A 223 -28.38 -6.26 -5.57
N ARG A 224 -28.38 -7.10 -6.61
CA ARG A 224 -29.33 -7.08 -7.73
C ARG A 224 -30.42 -8.14 -7.60
N THR A 225 -30.15 -9.28 -6.97
CA THR A 225 -31.18 -10.30 -6.74
C THR A 225 -32.18 -9.85 -5.67
N ASP A 226 -33.48 -9.91 -5.98
CA ASP A 226 -34.57 -9.52 -5.07
C ASP A 226 -34.70 -10.43 -3.83
N GLY A 227 -33.93 -11.53 -3.77
CA GLY A 227 -33.95 -12.48 -2.66
C GLY A 227 -33.29 -12.01 -1.37
N VAL A 228 -32.59 -10.86 -1.35
CA VAL A 228 -32.00 -10.35 -0.11
C VAL A 228 -33.03 -9.51 0.65
N MET A 229 -33.52 -10.04 1.76
CA MET A 229 -34.47 -9.35 2.68
C MET A 229 -33.80 -8.19 3.43
N LEU A 230 -33.35 -7.17 2.71
CA LEU A 230 -32.84 -5.92 3.28
C LEU A 230 -33.86 -4.81 3.15
N THR A 231 -33.92 -3.94 4.15
CA THR A 231 -34.70 -2.70 4.05
C THR A 231 -34.14 -1.82 2.92
N LYS A 232 -35.01 -1.02 2.27
CA LYS A 232 -34.60 -0.06 1.23
C LYS A 232 -33.43 0.84 1.69
N LYS A 233 -33.43 1.23 2.97
CA LYS A 233 -32.36 2.02 3.60
C LYS A 233 -31.03 1.26 3.62
N THR A 234 -31.03 0.00 4.09
CA THR A 234 -29.82 -0.83 4.15
C THR A 234 -29.29 -1.16 2.76
N LEU A 235 -30.16 -1.47 1.80
CA LEU A 235 -29.77 -1.75 0.42
C LEU A 235 -29.09 -0.53 -0.23
N ALA A 236 -29.65 0.66 -0.06
CA ALA A 236 -29.04 1.90 -0.55
C ALA A 236 -27.66 2.17 0.08
N MET A 237 -27.50 1.86 1.38
CA MET A 237 -26.22 1.95 2.07
C MET A 237 -25.20 0.95 1.50
N GLN A 238 -25.60 -0.31 1.29
CA GLN A 238 -24.72 -1.36 0.75
C GLN A 238 -24.24 -1.03 -0.68
N ARG A 239 -25.13 -0.52 -1.55
CA ARG A 239 -24.75 -0.08 -2.90
C ARG A 239 -23.74 1.07 -2.89
N ARG A 240 -23.87 2.02 -1.97
CA ARG A 240 -22.90 3.12 -1.81
C ARG A 240 -21.56 2.59 -1.31
N PHE A 241 -21.59 1.67 -0.36
CA PHE A 241 -20.37 1.05 0.17
C PHE A 241 -19.65 0.23 -0.91
N TRP A 242 -20.38 -0.53 -1.72
CA TRP A 242 -19.81 -1.23 -2.88
C TRP A 242 -19.10 -0.27 -3.84
N LYS A 243 -19.72 0.86 -4.21
CA LYS A 243 -19.06 1.89 -5.05
C LYS A 243 -17.78 2.43 -4.41
N MET A 244 -17.76 2.58 -3.10
CA MET A 244 -16.56 3.00 -2.37
C MET A 244 -15.47 1.94 -2.44
N LEU A 245 -15.79 0.67 -2.24
CA LEU A 245 -14.80 -0.41 -2.36
C LEU A 245 -14.24 -0.52 -3.77
N VAL A 246 -15.09 -0.37 -4.79
CA VAL A 246 -14.65 -0.28 -6.18
C VAL A 246 -13.64 0.85 -6.34
N LEU A 247 -13.97 2.06 -5.88
CA LEU A 247 -13.05 3.20 -5.97
C LEU A 247 -11.75 2.97 -5.19
N GLN A 248 -11.83 2.44 -3.97
CA GLN A 248 -10.67 2.19 -3.12
C GLN A 248 -9.76 1.09 -3.68
N GLY A 249 -10.30 0.10 -4.39
CA GLY A 249 -9.51 -0.94 -5.03
C GLY A 249 -8.91 -0.51 -6.37
N PHE A 250 -9.69 0.17 -7.22
CA PHE A 250 -9.22 0.55 -8.56
C PHE A 250 -8.31 1.78 -8.58
N VAL A 251 -8.46 2.71 -7.63
CA VAL A 251 -7.62 3.92 -7.64
C VAL A 251 -6.14 3.58 -7.39
N PRO A 252 -5.77 2.77 -6.38
CA PRO A 252 -4.39 2.30 -6.23
C PRO A 252 -3.89 1.54 -7.46
N LEU A 253 -4.73 0.73 -8.10
CA LEU A 253 -4.39 0.05 -9.35
C LEU A 253 -4.00 1.04 -10.46
N LEU A 254 -4.73 2.15 -10.59
CA LEU A 254 -4.42 3.19 -11.58
C LEU A 254 -3.16 3.96 -11.23
N VAL A 255 -2.99 4.32 -9.95
CA VAL A 255 -1.83 5.10 -9.46
C VAL A 255 -0.54 4.27 -9.55
N CYS A 256 -0.57 2.99 -9.17
CA CYS A 256 0.59 2.10 -9.23
C CYS A 256 0.76 1.39 -10.57
N GLY A 257 -0.29 1.24 -11.38
CA GLY A 257 -0.25 0.46 -12.61
C GLY A 257 0.81 0.97 -13.59
N PHE A 258 0.92 2.29 -13.75
CA PHE A 258 1.96 2.88 -14.60
C PHE A 258 3.38 2.69 -14.01
N PRO A 259 3.68 3.07 -12.75
CA PRO A 259 4.94 2.72 -12.07
C PRO A 259 5.35 1.25 -12.18
N PHE A 260 4.41 0.33 -11.96
CA PHE A 260 4.67 -1.10 -11.94
C PHE A 260 4.93 -1.65 -13.35
N THR A 261 4.18 -1.19 -14.35
CA THR A 261 4.44 -1.57 -15.75
C THR A 261 5.78 -1.04 -16.24
N LEU A 262 6.14 0.20 -15.89
CA LEU A 262 7.47 0.74 -16.14
C LEU A 262 8.56 -0.08 -15.44
N PHE A 263 8.37 -0.44 -14.17
CA PHE A 263 9.31 -1.29 -13.43
C PHE A 263 9.57 -2.61 -14.14
N ILE A 264 8.50 -3.37 -14.40
CA ILE A 264 8.60 -4.69 -15.04
C ILE A 264 9.22 -4.58 -16.44
N TRP A 265 8.81 -3.57 -17.21
CA TRP A 265 9.39 -3.32 -18.52
C TRP A 265 10.90 -3.12 -18.44
N ASN A 266 11.37 -2.22 -17.58
CA ASN A 266 12.81 -1.90 -17.46
C ASN A 266 13.63 -3.08 -16.94
N ILE A 267 13.07 -3.89 -16.03
CA ILE A 267 13.71 -5.12 -15.54
C ILE A 267 13.86 -6.15 -16.67
N ILE A 268 12.85 -6.30 -17.54
CA ILE A 268 12.90 -7.24 -18.68
C ILE A 268 13.86 -6.75 -19.76
N THR A 269 13.83 -5.46 -20.09
CA THR A 269 14.69 -4.89 -21.15
C THR A 269 16.10 -4.57 -20.68
N GLY A 270 16.36 -4.61 -19.37
CA GLY A 270 17.64 -4.25 -18.78
C GLY A 270 18.02 -2.78 -18.96
N THR A 271 17.03 -1.90 -19.08
CA THR A 271 17.26 -0.48 -19.36
C THR A 271 17.46 0.31 -18.06
N SER A 272 18.55 1.09 -18.01
CA SER A 272 18.81 2.02 -16.91
C SER A 272 17.80 3.17 -16.96
N MET A 273 17.10 3.39 -15.84
CA MET A 273 16.21 4.55 -15.67
C MET A 273 16.89 5.66 -14.87
N ASP A 274 17.91 5.31 -14.08
CA ASP A 274 18.66 6.21 -13.22
C ASP A 274 17.73 7.11 -12.39
N ARG A 275 17.76 8.43 -12.57
CA ARG A 275 16.92 9.38 -11.81
C ARG A 275 15.44 9.35 -12.21
N SER A 276 15.11 8.78 -13.37
CA SER A 276 13.73 8.71 -13.88
C SER A 276 12.84 7.75 -13.08
N THR A 277 13.45 6.85 -12.30
CA THR A 277 12.75 6.01 -11.31
C THR A 277 12.05 6.79 -10.21
N ILE A 278 12.27 8.10 -10.11
CA ILE A 278 11.51 8.97 -9.21
C ILE A 278 10.01 8.91 -9.48
N ILE A 279 9.60 8.75 -10.74
CA ILE A 279 8.17 8.64 -11.13
C ILE A 279 7.56 7.39 -10.50
N MET A 280 8.32 6.29 -10.49
CA MET A 280 7.90 5.04 -9.87
C MET A 280 7.84 5.17 -8.35
N THR A 281 8.85 5.79 -7.76
CA THR A 281 8.90 6.06 -6.31
C THR A 281 7.69 6.89 -5.88
N TRP A 282 7.44 8.00 -6.55
CA TRP A 282 6.28 8.86 -6.31
C TRP A 282 4.97 8.08 -6.45
N GLY A 283 4.79 7.33 -7.53
CA GLY A 283 3.56 6.55 -7.72
C GLY A 283 3.29 5.55 -6.59
N ILE A 284 4.31 4.85 -6.10
CA ILE A 284 4.19 3.92 -4.97
C ILE A 284 3.82 4.69 -3.69
N PHE A 285 4.55 5.74 -3.34
CA PHE A 285 4.35 6.47 -2.08
C PHE A 285 3.16 7.44 -2.09
N ALA A 286 2.58 7.74 -3.25
CA ALA A 286 1.34 8.49 -3.38
C ALA A 286 0.11 7.67 -2.96
N VAL A 287 0.17 6.34 -2.98
CA VAL A 287 -0.99 5.47 -2.68
C VAL A 287 -1.60 5.74 -1.31
N PRO A 288 -0.84 5.79 -0.19
CA PRO A 288 -1.36 6.18 1.12
C PRO A 288 -2.15 7.49 1.13
N THR A 289 -1.67 8.52 0.43
CA THR A 289 -2.37 9.81 0.30
C THR A 289 -3.72 9.62 -0.41
N VAL A 290 -3.69 8.96 -1.57
CA VAL A 290 -4.89 8.78 -2.38
C VAL A 290 -5.93 7.90 -1.67
N GLN A 291 -5.51 6.81 -1.03
CA GLN A 291 -6.37 5.97 -0.21
C GLN A 291 -6.98 6.74 0.98
N GLY A 292 -6.18 7.60 1.63
CA GLY A 292 -6.64 8.48 2.69
C GLY A 292 -7.70 9.46 2.21
N LEU A 293 -7.52 10.09 1.05
CA LEU A 293 -8.49 11.03 0.46
C LEU A 293 -9.82 10.35 0.06
N VAL A 294 -9.75 9.15 -0.50
CA VAL A 294 -10.95 8.34 -0.82
C VAL A 294 -11.71 8.01 0.47
N SER A 295 -11.00 7.56 1.50
CA SER A 295 -11.56 7.24 2.81
C SER A 295 -12.20 8.47 3.47
N LEU A 296 -11.51 9.61 3.44
CA LEU A 296 -11.99 10.89 3.96
C LEU A 296 -13.27 11.34 3.28
N SER A 297 -13.30 11.26 1.95
CA SER A 297 -14.48 11.61 1.14
C SER A 297 -15.70 10.78 1.54
N PHE A 298 -15.51 9.50 1.83
CA PHE A 298 -16.58 8.64 2.31
C PHE A 298 -17.02 9.01 3.73
N VAL A 299 -16.08 9.17 4.66
CA VAL A 299 -16.37 9.60 6.03
C VAL A 299 -17.21 10.88 6.01
N HIS A 300 -16.81 11.90 5.26
CA HIS A 300 -17.57 13.16 5.11
C HIS A 300 -18.99 12.96 4.57
N ARG A 301 -19.17 12.11 3.55
CA ARG A 301 -20.49 11.83 2.97
C ARG A 301 -21.44 11.11 3.94
N MET A 302 -20.92 10.33 4.90
CA MET A 302 -21.77 9.71 5.92
C MET A 302 -22.41 10.73 6.87
N LYS A 303 -21.70 11.82 7.24
CA LYS A 303 -22.20 12.82 8.19
C LYS A 303 -23.43 13.57 7.68
N ARG A 304 -23.36 14.10 6.45
CA ARG A 304 -24.41 14.94 5.87
C ARG A 304 -25.79 14.26 5.88
N LYS A 305 -25.84 12.93 5.84
CA LYS A 305 -27.10 12.18 5.80
C LYS A 305 -27.77 12.09 7.17
N THR A 306 -27.01 11.88 8.24
CA THR A 306 -27.56 11.79 9.60
C THR A 306 -28.25 13.10 9.98
N ASP A 307 -27.62 14.24 9.65
CA ASP A 307 -28.16 15.57 9.93
C ASP A 307 -29.46 15.85 9.12
N SER A 308 -29.52 15.38 7.86
CA SER A 308 -30.73 15.49 7.02
C SER A 308 -31.89 14.59 7.49
N GLU A 309 -31.60 13.40 8.03
CA GLU A 309 -32.65 12.50 8.55
C GLU A 309 -33.23 13.06 9.86
N GLN A 310 -32.38 13.61 10.75
CA GLN A 310 -32.83 14.21 12.02
C GLN A 310 -33.71 15.46 11.81
N SER A 311 -33.31 16.37 10.91
CA SER A 311 -34.12 17.55 10.58
C SER A 311 -35.48 17.21 9.96
N SER A 312 -35.57 16.13 9.17
CA SER A 312 -36.86 15.68 8.62
C SER A 312 -37.81 15.07 9.67
N SER A 313 -37.27 14.52 10.76
CA SER A 313 -38.08 13.92 11.83
C SER A 313 -38.63 14.93 12.84
N SER A 314 -38.03 16.12 12.98
CA SER A 314 -38.52 17.16 13.88
C SER A 314 -39.72 17.95 13.35
N HIS A 315 -40.10 17.75 12.09
CA HIS A 315 -41.22 18.43 11.43
C HIS A 315 -42.46 17.54 11.25
N ARG A 316 -42.49 16.36 11.88
CA ARG A 316 -43.66 15.49 11.95
C ARG A 316 -44.08 15.35 13.40
#